data_AF-A0A3S4T3B2-F1
#
_entry.id   AF-A0A3S4T3B2-F1
#
_cell.length_a   1.000
_cell.length_b   1.000
_cell.length_c   1.000
_cell.angle_alpha   90.00
_cell.angle_beta   90.00
_cell.angle_gamma   90.00
#
_symmetry.space_group_name_H-M   'P 1'
#
loop_
_entity.id
_entity.type
_entity.pdbx_description
1 polymer ?
#
loop_
_entity_poly.entity_id
_entity_poly.type
_entity_poly.pdbx_seq_one_letter_code
_entity_poly.pdbx_strand_id
1 'polypeptide(L)'
;MVYLEKLDTADANKRILEYRKKEEAENPDEQFMDSASYCEYTDSMGYVVYIGKNDDGYLKTKRRKESLFGEYRYYFLNGNLKESGEYYFNDFHCGIWREYDEEGNLLKETDMDKPYKKYSWQNILLFAKKRNIDFHDDQTSIERYIDESNIPCWYITWKDKTEAYFHLVTIDARNGDIIEDNIAYGKL
;
A
#
# COMPACT_ATOMS: atom_id res chain seq x y z
N MET A 1 14.86 -17.89 -18.23
CA MET A 1 13.43 -18.00 -17.88
C MET A 1 13.28 -17.42 -16.50
N VAL A 2 12.62 -16.26 -16.36
CA VAL A 2 12.32 -15.69 -15.03
C VAL A 2 11.15 -16.50 -14.49
N TYR A 3 11.33 -17.20 -13.38
CA TYR A 3 10.24 -17.93 -12.75
C TYR A 3 9.35 -16.92 -12.03
N LEU A 4 8.21 -16.59 -12.64
CA LEU A 4 7.18 -15.79 -11.98
C LEU A 4 6.39 -16.73 -11.06
N GLU A 5 6.36 -16.41 -9.76
CA GLU A 5 5.56 -17.16 -8.79
C GLU A 5 4.10 -17.12 -9.24
N LYS A 6 3.52 -18.28 -9.54
CA LYS A 6 2.10 -18.43 -9.86
C LYS A 6 1.30 -18.58 -8.57
N LEU A 7 0.17 -17.89 -8.46
CA LEU A 7 -0.75 -18.07 -7.35
C LEU A 7 -1.50 -19.40 -7.49
N ASP A 8 -1.50 -20.21 -6.43
CA ASP A 8 -2.44 -21.33 -6.30
C ASP A 8 -3.83 -20.77 -5.98
N THR A 9 -4.65 -20.58 -7.01
CA THR A 9 -5.98 -19.99 -6.87
C THR A 9 -6.95 -20.91 -6.14
N ALA A 10 -6.72 -22.22 -6.14
CA ALA A 10 -7.54 -23.16 -5.38
C ALA A 10 -7.28 -23.02 -3.88
N ASP A 11 -6.01 -22.97 -3.47
CA ASP A 11 -5.64 -22.69 -2.06
C ASP A 11 -6.11 -21.30 -1.62
N ALA A 12 -5.95 -20.27 -2.46
CA ALA A 12 -6.43 -18.92 -2.18
C ALA A 12 -7.95 -18.89 -1.94
N ASN A 13 -8.75 -19.46 -2.84
CA ASN A 13 -10.21 -19.53 -2.68
C ASN A 13 -10.61 -20.33 -1.43
N LYS A 14 -9.89 -21.43 -1.13
CA LYS A 14 -10.12 -22.21 0.09
C LYS A 14 -9.90 -21.36 1.35
N ARG A 15 -8.79 -20.64 1.43
CA ARG A 15 -8.47 -19.76 2.57
C ARG A 15 -9.50 -18.64 2.74
N ILE A 16 -9.97 -18.05 1.64
CA ILE A 16 -11.02 -17.02 1.66
C ILE A 16 -12.31 -17.58 2.30
N LEU A 17 -12.72 -18.78 1.91
CA LEU A 17 -13.91 -19.42 2.49
C LEU A 17 -13.72 -19.80 3.97
N GLU A 18 -12.53 -20.30 4.34
CA GLU A 18 -12.20 -20.62 5.73
C GLU A 18 -12.17 -19.36 6.61
N TYR A 19 -11.64 -18.26 6.08
CA TYR A 19 -11.60 -16.97 6.76
C TYR A 19 -13.01 -16.44 7.01
N ARG A 20 -13.89 -16.44 6.00
CA ARG A 20 -15.29 -16.02 6.19
C ARG A 20 -16.01 -16.85 7.27
N LYS A 21 -15.83 -18.17 7.28
CA LYS A 21 -16.42 -19.02 8.34
C LYS A 21 -15.94 -18.65 9.73
N LYS A 22 -14.67 -18.23 9.85
CA LYS A 22 -14.11 -17.73 11.11
C LYS A 22 -14.78 -16.40 11.50
N GLU A 23 -14.91 -15.45 10.57
CA GLU A 23 -15.57 -14.16 10.81
C GLU A 23 -17.03 -14.35 11.28
N GLU A 24 -17.79 -15.22 10.61
CA GLU A 24 -19.17 -15.58 10.96
C GLU A 24 -19.28 -16.20 12.36
N ALA A 25 -18.29 -17.03 12.74
CA ALA A 25 -18.25 -17.63 14.07
C ALA A 25 -17.89 -16.63 15.17
N GLU A 26 -17.05 -15.65 14.85
CA GLU A 26 -16.63 -14.57 15.78
C GLU A 26 -17.70 -13.48 15.92
N ASN A 27 -18.51 -13.26 14.88
CA ASN A 27 -19.53 -12.21 14.81
C ASN A 27 -20.90 -12.81 14.41
N PRO A 28 -21.53 -13.64 15.27
CA PRO A 28 -22.74 -14.39 14.92
C PRO A 28 -23.97 -13.49 14.66
N ASP A 29 -23.94 -12.26 15.18
CA ASP A 29 -25.02 -11.27 14.99
C ASP A 29 -24.79 -10.39 13.73
N GLU A 30 -23.64 -10.50 13.07
CA GLU A 30 -23.32 -9.73 11.87
C GLU A 30 -23.81 -10.45 10.61
N GLN A 31 -24.61 -9.76 9.80
CA GLN A 31 -25.10 -10.30 8.54
C GLN A 31 -24.15 -9.91 7.41
N PHE A 32 -23.36 -10.87 6.94
CA PHE A 32 -22.49 -10.69 5.78
C PHE A 32 -23.32 -10.72 4.49
N MET A 33 -23.57 -9.54 3.90
CA MET A 33 -24.31 -9.43 2.63
C MET A 33 -23.48 -9.84 1.42
N ASP A 34 -22.17 -9.59 1.46
CA ASP A 34 -21.25 -9.86 0.36
C ASP A 34 -20.65 -11.25 0.45
N SER A 35 -20.36 -11.84 -0.71
CA SER A 35 -19.63 -13.10 -0.80
C SER A 35 -18.23 -12.97 -0.21
N ALA A 36 -17.71 -14.07 0.35
CA ALA A 36 -16.34 -14.16 0.82
C ALA A 36 -15.37 -13.75 -0.31
N SER A 37 -14.67 -12.64 -0.11
CA SER A 37 -13.80 -12.03 -1.12
C SER A 37 -12.37 -11.89 -0.65
N TYR A 38 -12.06 -12.13 0.62
CA TYR A 38 -10.70 -11.96 1.12
C TYR A 38 -10.36 -12.89 2.28
N CYS A 39 -9.06 -12.99 2.57
CA CYS A 39 -8.55 -13.50 3.82
C CYS A 39 -7.29 -12.76 4.25
N GLU A 40 -7.04 -12.75 5.56
CA GLU A 40 -5.79 -12.29 6.14
C GLU A 40 -5.23 -13.37 7.09
N TYR A 41 -3.92 -13.60 7.04
CA TYR A 41 -3.23 -14.50 7.96
C TYR A 41 -1.77 -14.11 8.14
N THR A 42 -1.16 -14.56 9.24
CA THR A 42 0.30 -14.47 9.43
C THR A 42 0.96 -15.76 8.96
N ASP A 43 1.92 -15.67 8.05
CA ASP A 43 2.67 -16.83 7.57
C ASP A 43 3.71 -17.32 8.60
N SER A 44 4.31 -18.49 8.34
CA SER A 44 5.31 -19.10 9.23
C SER A 44 6.57 -18.25 9.47
N MET A 45 6.81 -17.24 8.63
CA MET A 45 7.94 -16.31 8.73
C MET A 45 7.55 -14.98 9.41
N GLY A 46 6.31 -14.86 9.90
CA GLY A 46 5.82 -13.67 10.59
C GLY A 46 5.37 -12.53 9.68
N TYR A 47 5.12 -12.80 8.40
CA TYR A 47 4.51 -11.80 7.52
C TYR A 47 2.99 -11.85 7.61
N VAL A 48 2.37 -10.69 7.72
CA VAL A 48 0.94 -10.52 7.46
C VAL A 48 0.74 -10.61 5.95
N VAL A 49 -0.11 -11.54 5.54
CA VAL A 49 -0.49 -11.80 4.16
C VAL A 49 -1.98 -11.53 4.03
N TYR A 50 -2.32 -10.65 3.10
CA TYR A 50 -3.70 -10.42 2.68
C TYR A 50 -3.87 -10.99 1.28
N ILE A 51 -4.98 -11.70 1.05
CA ILE A 51 -5.40 -12.14 -0.29
C ILE A 51 -6.83 -11.65 -0.51
N GLY A 52 -7.04 -10.80 -1.50
CA GLY A 52 -8.35 -10.35 -1.98
C GLY A 52 -8.64 -10.92 -3.36
N LYS A 53 -9.89 -11.29 -3.62
CA LYS A 53 -10.41 -11.77 -4.89
C LYS A 53 -11.35 -10.71 -5.46
N ASN A 54 -11.06 -10.29 -6.68
CA ASN A 54 -11.86 -9.39 -7.49
C ASN A 54 -12.39 -10.13 -8.72
N ASP A 55 -13.22 -9.47 -9.51
CA ASP A 55 -13.79 -10.04 -10.74
C ASP A 55 -12.74 -10.40 -11.79
N ASP A 56 -11.61 -9.67 -11.82
CA ASP A 56 -10.55 -9.83 -12.82
C ASP A 56 -9.28 -10.50 -12.29
N GLY A 57 -9.25 -10.93 -11.02
CA GLY A 57 -8.03 -11.49 -10.45
C GLY A 57 -7.95 -11.55 -8.93
N TYR A 58 -6.71 -11.63 -8.44
CA TYR A 58 -6.38 -11.73 -7.04
C TYR A 58 -5.31 -10.71 -6.65
N LEU A 59 -5.58 -9.92 -5.63
CA LEU A 59 -4.58 -9.10 -4.93
C LEU A 59 -3.96 -9.95 -3.82
N LYS A 60 -2.62 -10.02 -3.77
CA LYS A 60 -1.86 -10.54 -2.64
C LYS A 60 -0.90 -9.46 -2.14
N THR A 61 -1.00 -9.09 -0.88
CA THR A 61 0.02 -8.28 -0.22
C THR A 61 0.72 -9.07 0.86
N LYS A 62 2.00 -8.77 1.09
CA LYS A 62 2.82 -9.44 2.09
C LYS A 62 3.71 -8.40 2.79
N ARG A 63 3.55 -8.25 4.10
CA ARG A 63 4.25 -7.22 4.88
C ARG A 63 4.53 -7.70 6.31
N ARG A 64 5.66 -7.31 6.89
CA ARG A 64 5.85 -7.45 8.35
C ARG A 64 5.13 -6.32 9.06
N LYS A 65 4.47 -6.59 10.20
CA LYS A 65 3.65 -5.58 10.91
C LYS A 65 4.37 -4.24 11.14
N GLU A 66 5.65 -4.29 11.55
CA GLU A 66 6.49 -3.12 11.82
C GLU A 66 7.18 -2.53 10.57
N SER A 67 7.01 -3.13 9.40
CA SER A 67 7.60 -2.62 8.15
C SER A 67 6.69 -1.59 7.52
N LEU A 68 7.23 -0.41 7.20
CA LEU A 68 6.53 0.62 6.43
C LEU A 68 6.26 0.19 4.98
N PHE A 69 7.03 -0.76 4.47
CA PHE A 69 6.93 -1.23 3.09
C PHE A 69 6.56 -2.71 3.02
N GLY A 70 5.78 -3.06 2.02
CA GLY A 70 5.35 -4.43 1.74
C GLY A 70 5.43 -4.78 0.26
N GLU A 71 5.29 -6.07 -0.03
CA GLU A 71 5.22 -6.58 -1.39
C GLU A 71 3.77 -6.56 -1.89
N TYR A 72 3.57 -6.08 -3.11
CA TYR A 72 2.30 -6.10 -3.82
C TYR A 72 2.40 -7.04 -5.01
N ARG A 73 1.43 -7.94 -5.17
CA ARG A 73 1.26 -8.77 -6.36
C ARG A 73 -0.21 -8.85 -6.74
N TYR A 74 -0.50 -8.63 -8.02
CA TYR A 74 -1.81 -8.90 -8.60
C TYR A 74 -1.70 -10.05 -9.59
N TYR A 75 -2.68 -10.95 -9.58
CA TYR A 75 -2.71 -12.14 -10.42
C TYR A 75 -3.98 -12.18 -11.25
N PHE A 76 -3.89 -12.70 -12.48
CA PHE A 76 -5.07 -13.07 -13.26
C PHE A 76 -5.85 -14.21 -12.58
N LEU A 77 -7.09 -14.44 -13.01
CA LEU A 77 -7.92 -15.55 -12.52
C LEU A 77 -7.28 -16.93 -12.71
N ASN A 78 -6.42 -17.07 -13.71
CA ASN A 78 -5.67 -18.30 -13.97
C ASN A 78 -4.45 -18.50 -13.03
N GLY A 79 -4.18 -17.54 -12.13
CA GLY A 79 -3.09 -17.52 -11.16
C GLY A 79 -1.77 -16.93 -11.66
N ASN A 80 -1.64 -16.63 -12.95
CA ASN A 80 -0.43 -16.00 -13.50
C ASN A 80 -0.31 -14.56 -13.00
N LEU A 81 0.93 -14.12 -12.77
CA LEU A 81 1.22 -12.78 -12.28
C LEU A 81 0.83 -11.75 -13.33
N LYS A 82 0.01 -10.76 -12.94
CA LYS A 82 -0.42 -9.62 -13.76
C LYS A 82 0.43 -8.39 -13.45
N GLU A 83 0.67 -8.14 -12.16
CA GLU A 83 1.40 -6.96 -11.70
C GLU A 83 2.19 -7.26 -10.44
N SER A 84 3.35 -6.63 -10.27
CA SER A 84 4.14 -6.73 -9.04
C SER A 84 4.93 -5.46 -8.76
N GLY A 85 5.06 -5.14 -7.48
CA GLY A 85 5.89 -4.03 -7.01
C GLY A 85 5.98 -3.98 -5.50
N GLU A 86 6.55 -2.89 -4.99
CA GLU A 86 6.57 -2.56 -3.56
C GLU A 86 5.56 -1.44 -3.30
N TYR A 87 4.99 -1.43 -2.10
CA TYR A 87 4.10 -0.36 -1.65
C TYR A 87 4.47 0.10 -0.25
N TYR A 88 4.24 1.38 0.02
CA TYR A 88 4.18 1.95 1.36
C TYR A 88 2.81 1.61 1.97
N PHE A 89 2.80 1.14 3.21
CA PHE A 89 1.62 0.51 3.82
C PHE A 89 0.39 1.43 3.91
N ASN A 90 0.63 2.75 3.98
CA ASN A 90 -0.39 3.79 3.90
C ASN A 90 -0.29 4.48 2.53
N ASP A 91 -0.60 3.76 1.44
CA ASP A 91 -1.27 4.34 0.26
C ASP A 91 -0.48 4.54 -1.06
N PHE A 92 0.85 4.38 -1.13
CA PHE A 92 1.56 4.59 -2.41
C PHE A 92 2.46 3.44 -2.90
N HIS A 93 2.48 3.26 -4.22
CA HIS A 93 3.38 2.34 -4.94
C HIS A 93 4.79 2.92 -5.01
N CYS A 94 5.82 2.12 -4.72
CA CYS A 94 7.24 2.50 -4.75
C CYS A 94 8.15 1.48 -5.46
N GLY A 95 9.39 1.89 -5.70
CA GLY A 95 10.37 1.08 -6.42
C GLY A 95 9.97 0.79 -7.86
N ILE A 96 10.35 -0.39 -8.34
CA ILE A 96 10.11 -0.83 -9.71
C ILE A 96 8.83 -1.66 -9.78
N TRP A 97 7.86 -1.17 -10.55
CA TRP A 97 6.62 -1.86 -10.85
C TRP A 97 6.69 -2.55 -12.21
N ARG A 98 6.19 -3.78 -12.26
CA ARG A 98 6.21 -4.62 -13.47
C ARG A 98 4.81 -5.11 -13.78
N GLU A 99 4.44 -5.01 -15.05
CA GLU A 99 3.17 -5.47 -15.60
C GLU A 99 3.44 -6.58 -16.63
N TYR A 100 2.60 -7.61 -16.61
CA TYR A 100 2.75 -8.81 -17.44
C TYR A 100 1.45 -9.14 -18.17
N ASP A 101 1.56 -9.79 -19.32
CA ASP A 101 0.41 -10.38 -20.00
C ASP A 101 -0.03 -11.68 -19.33
N GLU A 102 -1.16 -12.23 -19.78
CA GLU A 102 -1.75 -13.42 -19.18
C GLU A 102 -0.87 -14.67 -19.37
N GLU A 103 0.01 -14.69 -20.37
CA GLU A 103 1.01 -15.71 -20.63
C GLU A 103 2.28 -15.58 -19.76
N GLY A 104 2.44 -14.46 -19.05
CA GLY A 104 3.56 -14.17 -18.15
C GLY A 104 4.74 -13.46 -18.81
N ASN A 105 4.56 -12.87 -20.00
CA ASN A 105 5.57 -12.03 -20.62
C ASN A 105 5.53 -10.62 -20.02
N LEU A 106 6.70 -10.03 -19.76
CA LEU A 106 6.82 -8.67 -19.25
C LEU A 106 6.37 -7.67 -20.32
N LEU A 107 5.33 -6.89 -20.02
CA LEU A 107 4.83 -5.83 -20.89
C LEU A 107 5.50 -4.49 -20.59
N LYS A 108 5.67 -4.17 -19.31
CA LYS A 108 6.10 -2.83 -18.89
C LYS A 108 6.85 -2.88 -17.56
N GLU A 109 7.83 -1.99 -17.43
CA GLU A 109 8.53 -1.70 -16.18
C GLU A 109 8.49 -0.19 -15.93
N THR A 110 8.06 0.21 -14.72
CA THR A 110 7.94 1.61 -14.32
C THR A 110 8.70 1.83 -13.01
N ASP A 111 9.65 2.78 -13.03
CA ASP A 111 10.30 3.26 -11.82
C ASP A 111 9.42 4.32 -11.15
N MET A 112 8.64 3.90 -10.14
CA MET A 112 7.69 4.75 -9.43
C MET A 112 8.40 5.85 -8.61
N ASP A 113 9.67 5.64 -8.26
CA ASP A 113 10.46 6.61 -7.50
C ASP A 113 11.12 7.65 -8.39
N LYS A 114 11.13 7.44 -9.72
CA LYS A 114 11.77 8.32 -10.70
C LYS A 114 11.40 9.81 -10.54
N PRO A 115 10.13 10.21 -10.34
CA PRO A 115 9.78 11.61 -10.15
C PRO A 115 10.31 12.21 -8.83
N TYR A 116 10.53 11.36 -7.82
CA TYR A 116 10.85 11.75 -6.45
C TYR A 116 12.34 11.61 -6.11
N LYS A 117 13.21 11.29 -7.09
CA LYS A 117 14.63 11.00 -6.82
C LYS A 117 15.43 12.16 -6.20
N LYS A 118 15.08 13.41 -6.51
CA LYS A 118 15.81 14.59 -6.00
C LYS A 118 15.52 14.83 -4.52
N TYR A 119 14.24 14.87 -4.15
CA TYR A 119 13.80 14.87 -2.77
C TYR A 119 13.16 13.52 -2.43
N SER A 120 14.02 12.52 -2.26
CA SER A 120 13.63 11.12 -2.03
C SER A 120 13.06 10.83 -0.65
N TRP A 121 12.64 9.58 -0.45
CA TRP A 121 12.23 9.04 0.85
C TRP A 121 13.23 9.34 1.98
N GLN A 122 14.55 9.29 1.72
CA GLN A 122 15.54 9.64 2.77
C GLN A 122 15.37 11.08 3.26
N ASN A 123 14.98 12.02 2.39
CA ASN A 123 14.71 13.39 2.81
C ASN A 123 13.41 13.48 3.62
N ILE A 124 12.41 12.67 3.30
CA ILE A 124 11.16 12.56 4.08
C ILE A 124 11.44 11.99 5.48
N LEU A 125 12.31 10.99 5.61
CA LEU A 125 12.78 10.48 6.91
C LEU A 125 13.44 11.61 7.74
N LEU A 126 14.27 12.43 7.11
CA LEU A 126 14.92 13.57 7.78
C LEU A 126 13.92 14.66 8.18
N PHE A 127 12.93 14.94 7.32
CA PHE A 127 11.85 15.88 7.61
C PHE A 127 11.03 15.42 8.81
N ALA A 128 10.58 14.16 8.80
CA ALA A 128 9.81 13.57 9.89
C ALA A 128 10.58 13.56 11.21
N LYS A 129 11.88 13.22 11.18
CA LYS A 129 12.73 13.29 12.37
C LYS A 129 12.79 14.71 12.95
N LYS A 130 12.90 15.75 12.11
CA LYS A 130 12.94 17.15 12.56
C LYS A 130 11.61 17.61 13.17
N ARG A 131 10.48 17.11 12.68
CA ARG A 131 9.12 17.44 13.17
C ARG A 131 8.56 16.44 14.17
N ASN A 132 9.34 15.43 14.59
CA ASN A 132 8.94 14.38 15.52
C ASN A 132 7.67 13.61 15.08
N ILE A 133 7.56 13.38 13.76
CA ILE A 133 6.48 12.63 13.13
C ILE A 133 6.78 11.13 13.26
N ASP A 134 5.77 10.36 13.66
CA ASP A 134 5.82 8.90 13.72
C ASP A 134 4.98 8.32 12.59
N PHE A 135 5.61 7.55 11.71
CA PHE A 135 4.93 6.95 10.56
C PHE A 135 4.09 5.72 10.92
N HIS A 136 4.18 5.21 12.14
CA HIS A 136 3.32 4.15 12.64
C HIS A 136 2.08 4.68 13.38
N ASP A 137 1.98 5.99 13.57
CA ASP A 137 0.80 6.64 14.14
C ASP A 137 -0.37 6.55 13.14
N ASP A 138 -1.53 6.09 13.61
CA ASP A 138 -2.72 5.88 12.79
C ASP A 138 -3.33 7.19 12.26
N GLN A 139 -2.92 8.32 12.84
CA GLN A 139 -3.27 9.67 12.41
C GLN A 139 -2.15 10.36 11.63
N THR A 140 -1.21 9.59 11.07
CA THR A 140 -0.19 10.06 10.14
C THR A 140 -0.39 9.44 8.76
N SER A 141 -0.55 10.28 7.74
CA SER A 141 -0.56 9.87 6.33
C SER A 141 0.64 10.42 5.59
N ILE A 142 1.14 9.65 4.63
CA ILE A 142 2.13 10.10 3.65
C ILE A 142 1.69 9.63 2.28
N GLU A 143 1.45 10.58 1.41
CA GLU A 143 1.08 10.34 0.03
C GLU A 143 2.10 10.99 -0.89
N ARG A 144 2.04 10.56 -2.15
CA ARG A 144 2.80 11.19 -3.22
C ARG A 144 1.99 11.20 -4.50
N TYR A 145 2.07 12.30 -5.24
CA TYR A 145 1.33 12.47 -6.48
C TYR A 145 2.09 13.40 -7.44
N ILE A 146 1.65 13.42 -8.69
CA ILE A 146 2.06 14.44 -9.67
C ILE A 146 0.86 15.36 -9.85
N ASP A 147 1.04 16.65 -9.58
CA ASP A 147 -0.05 17.63 -9.69
C ASP A 147 -0.41 17.96 -11.16
N GLU A 148 -1.42 18.80 -11.34
CA GLU A 148 -1.89 19.24 -12.67
C GLU A 148 -0.82 20.02 -13.47
N SER A 149 0.18 20.59 -12.79
CA SER A 149 1.33 21.29 -13.38
C SER A 149 2.53 20.37 -13.62
N ASN A 150 2.35 19.06 -13.48
CA ASN A 150 3.38 18.03 -13.62
C ASN A 150 4.53 18.17 -12.60
N ILE A 151 4.22 18.64 -11.40
CA ILE A 151 5.13 18.73 -10.26
C ILE A 151 4.93 17.49 -9.38
N PRO A 152 5.96 16.66 -9.17
CA PRO A 152 5.88 15.57 -8.20
C PRO A 152 5.92 16.14 -6.78
N CYS A 153 4.97 15.74 -5.94
CA CYS A 153 4.78 16.25 -4.59
C CYS A 153 4.77 15.11 -3.57
N TRP A 154 5.35 15.38 -2.41
CA TRP A 154 5.06 14.64 -1.19
C TRP A 154 4.00 15.39 -0.40
N TYR A 155 3.00 14.67 0.11
CA TYR A 155 1.99 15.22 0.99
C TYR A 155 1.99 14.44 2.30
N ILE A 156 2.20 15.15 3.40
CA ILE A 156 2.35 14.55 4.72
C ILE A 156 1.33 15.21 5.65
N THR A 157 0.51 14.38 6.29
CA THR A 157 -0.40 14.83 7.34
C THR A 157 -0.08 14.10 8.63
N TRP A 158 -0.14 14.82 9.76
CA TRP A 158 0.00 14.19 11.07
C TRP A 158 -0.75 14.96 12.14
N LYS A 159 -1.25 14.23 13.14
CA LYS A 159 -1.90 14.84 14.31
C LYS A 159 -0.89 15.58 15.18
N ASP A 160 -1.23 16.81 15.58
CA ASP A 160 -0.47 17.48 16.62
C ASP A 160 -0.62 16.75 17.96
N LYS A 161 0.49 16.49 18.66
CA LYS A 161 0.48 15.69 19.90
C LYS A 161 -0.13 16.43 21.09
N THR A 162 -0.23 17.75 21.00
CA THR A 162 -0.70 18.63 22.08
C THR A 162 -2.02 19.30 21.75
N GLU A 163 -2.32 19.47 20.47
CA GLU A 163 -3.42 20.26 20.00
C GLU A 163 -4.46 19.45 19.21
N ALA A 164 -5.68 19.98 19.12
CA ALA A 164 -6.79 19.30 18.45
C ALA A 164 -6.78 19.46 16.91
N TYR A 165 -5.65 19.77 16.27
CA TYR A 165 -5.53 19.93 14.82
C TYR A 165 -4.53 18.94 14.18
N PHE A 166 -4.55 18.86 12.86
CA PHE A 166 -3.58 18.15 12.02
C PHE A 166 -2.69 19.16 11.31
N HIS A 167 -1.42 18.82 11.13
CA HIS A 167 -0.52 19.51 10.21
C HIS A 167 -0.68 18.91 8.81
N LEU A 168 -0.64 19.76 7.78
CA LEU A 168 -0.77 19.38 6.38
C LEU A 168 0.37 20.05 5.62
N VAL A 169 1.31 19.25 5.10
CA VAL A 169 2.49 19.77 4.41
C VAL A 169 2.62 19.16 3.02
N THR A 170 2.72 20.03 2.02
CA THR A 170 3.03 19.66 0.63
C THR A 170 4.45 20.11 0.28
N ILE A 171 5.27 19.19 -0.21
CA ILE A 171 6.69 19.42 -0.55
C ILE A 171 6.91 19.10 -2.03
N ASP A 172 7.49 20.05 -2.77
CA ASP A 172 7.95 19.83 -4.15
C ASP A 172 9.12 18.84 -4.17
N ALA A 173 8.93 17.67 -4.79
CA ALA A 173 9.93 16.61 -4.78
C ALA A 173 11.15 16.89 -5.68
N ARG A 174 11.13 17.96 -6.48
CA ARG A 174 12.23 18.34 -7.38
C ARG A 174 13.34 19.10 -6.66
N ASN A 175 13.02 19.78 -5.57
CA ASN A 175 13.93 20.67 -4.83
C ASN A 175 13.80 20.56 -3.30
N GLY A 176 12.70 20.04 -2.78
CA GLY A 176 12.41 19.99 -1.35
C GLY A 176 11.76 21.25 -0.80
N ASP A 177 11.33 22.17 -1.67
CA ASP A 177 10.68 23.41 -1.24
C ASP A 177 9.27 23.09 -0.72
N ILE A 178 8.91 23.72 0.40
CA ILE A 178 7.57 23.62 0.97
C ILE A 178 6.63 24.46 0.10
N ILE A 179 5.65 23.81 -0.53
CA ILE A 179 4.59 24.46 -1.29
C ILE A 179 3.49 24.94 -0.33
N GLU A 180 3.14 24.10 0.66
CA GLU A 180 2.07 24.35 1.62
C GLU A 180 2.47 23.82 3.00
N ASP A 181 2.14 24.56 4.06
CA ASP A 181 2.35 24.20 5.47
C ASP A 181 1.18 24.78 6.27
N ASN A 182 0.12 24.00 6.40
CA ASN A 182 -1.17 24.41 6.93
C ASN A 182 -1.59 23.55 8.12
N ILE A 183 -2.67 23.97 8.80
CA ILE A 183 -3.33 23.20 9.84
C ILE A 183 -4.82 23.01 9.54
N ALA A 184 -5.37 21.87 9.94
CA ALA A 184 -6.80 21.60 9.85
C ALA A 184 -7.37 21.11 11.20
N TYR A 185 -8.52 21.65 11.59
CA TYR A 185 -9.25 21.22 12.79
C TYR A 185 -10.27 20.15 12.45
N GLY A 186 -10.39 19.11 13.29
CA GLY A 186 -11.32 18.00 13.08
C GLY A 186 -10.63 16.69 12.70
N LYS A 187 -11.40 15.72 12.19
CA LYS A 187 -10.87 14.51 11.56
C LYS A 187 -10.71 14.78 10.06
N LEU A 188 -9.58 14.35 9.49
CA LEU A 188 -9.37 14.29 8.04
C LEU A 188 -10.17 13.13 7.44
#